data_AF-A0A2V8XSX2-F1
#
_entry.id   AF-A0A2V8XSX2-F1
#
_cell.length_a   1.000
_cell.length_b   1.000
_cell.length_c   1.000
_cell.angle_alpha   90.00
_cell.angle_beta   90.00
_cell.angle_gamma   90.00
#
_symmetry.space_group_name_H-M   'P 1'
#
loop_
_entity.id
_entity.type
_entity.pdbx_description
1 polymer ?
#
loop_
_entity_poly.entity_id
_entity_poly.type
_entity_poly.pdbx_seq_one_letter_code
_entity_poly.pdbx_strand_id
1 'polypeptide(L)'
;MFGWRSLTSATYTTPQLGRGSSTLKIAPARVSADTQIGLLRLLTTDAVMREDEVLSQVGAWRVYDRWLEDDRVFFLEEPPNLEPRFRTFSHQQRAAPKDWSDSYLCAFAETVGLQLVTFDRALSTKSRDLLILAP
;
A
#
# COMPACT_ATOMS: atom_id res chain seq x y z
N MET A 1 10.84 10.93 -15.56
CA MET A 1 9.77 11.48 -14.68
C MET A 1 9.10 10.31 -13.99
N PHE A 2 9.61 10.02 -12.80
CA PHE A 2 9.42 8.81 -12.02
C PHE A 2 8.03 8.86 -11.35
N GLY A 3 7.21 7.81 -11.49
CA GLY A 3 5.87 7.77 -10.89
C GLY A 3 5.96 7.74 -9.37
N TRP A 4 5.41 8.75 -8.71
CA TRP A 4 5.39 8.93 -7.26
C TRP A 4 3.94 8.88 -6.83
N ARG A 5 3.50 7.91 -5.99
CA ARG A 5 2.19 7.99 -5.31
C ARG A 5 1.78 6.90 -4.30
N SER A 6 2.44 5.75 -4.20
CA SER A 6 1.84 4.64 -3.45
C SER A 6 2.56 4.34 -2.12
N LEU A 7 2.20 5.06 -1.06
CA LEU A 7 2.21 4.45 0.29
C LEU A 7 0.86 3.80 0.47
N THR A 8 0.85 2.48 0.26
CA THR A 8 -0.36 1.69 0.29
C THR A 8 -0.22 0.66 1.39
N SER A 9 -1.10 0.74 2.39
CA SER A 9 -1.17 -0.19 3.52
C SER A 9 -2.48 -0.95 3.42
N ALA A 10 -2.51 -2.25 3.74
CA ALA A 10 -3.75 -3.01 3.75
C ALA A 10 -4.26 -3.18 5.20
N THR A 11 -5.54 -2.89 5.45
CA THR A 11 -6.15 -3.00 6.79
C THR A 11 -7.28 -4.03 6.82
N TYR A 12 -7.45 -4.73 7.94
CA TYR A 12 -8.58 -5.63 8.17
C TYR A 12 -9.79 -4.86 8.71
N THR A 13 -10.92 -4.89 8.00
CA THR A 13 -12.20 -4.39 8.53
C THR A 13 -12.98 -5.56 9.11
N THR A 14 -13.10 -5.63 10.44
CA THR A 14 -14.00 -6.60 11.10
C THR A 14 -15.44 -6.31 10.65
N PRO A 15 -16.26 -7.32 10.27
CA PRO A 15 -17.67 -7.10 9.99
C PRO A 15 -18.37 -6.66 11.28
N GLN A 16 -18.73 -5.38 11.38
CA GLN A 16 -19.43 -4.83 12.54
C GLN A 16 -20.91 -5.22 12.48
N LEU A 17 -21.28 -6.29 13.19
CA LEU A 17 -22.65 -6.48 13.65
C LEU A 17 -22.82 -5.63 14.92
N GLY A 18 -23.27 -4.38 14.79
CA GLY A 18 -23.58 -3.55 15.96
C GLY A 18 -23.50 -2.05 15.71
N ARG A 19 -24.65 -1.41 15.68
CA ARG A 19 -24.84 0.04 15.55
C ARG A 19 -24.41 0.72 16.87
N GLY A 20 -23.33 1.51 16.84
CA GLY A 20 -23.01 2.47 17.92
C GLY A 20 -21.52 2.68 18.19
N SER A 21 -21.10 3.95 18.22
CA SER A 21 -19.79 4.47 18.62
C SER A 21 -18.68 4.44 17.55
N SER A 22 -18.53 5.56 16.84
CA SER A 22 -17.44 5.87 15.92
C SER A 22 -16.14 6.20 16.67
N THR A 23 -15.51 5.18 17.24
CA THR A 23 -14.08 5.19 17.52
C THR A 23 -13.43 4.40 16.40
N LEU A 24 -12.69 5.07 15.50
CA LEU A 24 -11.88 4.41 14.49
C LEU A 24 -10.84 3.55 15.22
N LYS A 25 -11.16 2.27 15.47
CA LYS A 25 -10.18 1.30 15.95
C LYS A 25 -9.13 1.19 14.85
N ILE A 26 -7.91 1.61 15.14
CA ILE A 26 -6.78 1.49 14.21
C ILE A 26 -6.57 0.00 13.99
N ALA A 27 -7.06 -0.51 12.86
CA ALA A 27 -6.81 -1.88 12.45
C ALA A 27 -5.31 -2.04 12.16
N PRO A 28 -4.73 -3.21 12.46
CA PRO A 28 -3.31 -3.41 12.21
C PRO A 28 -3.06 -3.39 10.69
N ALA A 29 -2.05 -2.63 10.29
CA ALA A 29 -1.56 -2.45 8.94
C ALA A 29 -0.80 -3.69 8.47
N ARG A 30 -0.95 -4.02 7.19
CA ARG A 30 -0.17 -5.04 6.50
C ARG A 30 0.65 -4.42 5.38
N VAL A 31 1.90 -4.85 5.28
CA VAL A 31 2.92 -4.32 4.36
C VAL A 31 3.39 -5.44 3.45
N SER A 32 3.45 -5.18 2.14
CA SER A 32 4.04 -6.10 1.15
C SER A 32 5.41 -5.62 0.70
N ALA A 33 6.14 -6.45 -0.04
CA ALA A 33 7.42 -6.07 -0.64
C ALA A 33 7.29 -4.83 -1.56
N ASP A 34 6.18 -4.67 -2.29
CA ASP A 34 5.94 -3.49 -3.14
C ASP A 34 5.77 -2.21 -2.29
N THR A 35 5.02 -2.28 -1.18
CA THR A 35 4.90 -1.16 -0.23
C THR A 35 6.25 -0.79 0.40
N GLN A 36 7.07 -1.78 0.76
CA GLN A 36 8.40 -1.57 1.30
C GLN A 36 9.30 -0.83 0.29
N ILE A 37 9.35 -1.31 -0.96
CA ILE A 37 10.11 -0.66 -2.04
C ILE A 37 9.58 0.76 -2.29
N GLY A 38 8.26 0.94 -2.26
CA GLY A 38 7.59 2.23 -2.37
C GLY A 38 8.05 3.21 -1.28
N LEU A 39 7.99 2.80 0.00
CA LEU A 39 8.44 3.63 1.13
C LEU A 39 9.91 4.00 1.00
N LEU A 40 10.80 3.02 0.76
CA LEU A 40 12.23 3.27 0.63
C LEU A 40 12.51 4.30 -0.47
N ARG A 41 11.83 4.16 -1.61
CA ARG A 41 11.98 5.11 -2.71
C ARG A 41 11.49 6.52 -2.36
N LEU A 42 10.41 6.65 -1.58
CA LEU A 42 9.92 7.97 -1.14
C LEU A 42 10.92 8.63 -0.19
N LEU A 43 11.45 7.88 0.79
CA LEU A 43 12.43 8.37 1.77
C LEU A 43 13.76 8.82 1.15
N THR A 44 14.09 8.31 -0.04
CA THR A 44 15.33 8.65 -0.76
C THR A 44 15.10 9.51 -2.00
N THR A 45 13.94 10.19 -2.13
CA THR A 45 13.64 11.07 -3.29
C THR A 45 13.41 12.51 -2.84
N ASP A 46 14.29 13.41 -3.25
CA ASP A 46 14.27 14.86 -2.96
C ASP A 46 13.01 15.58 -3.41
N ALA A 47 12.33 15.07 -4.43
CA ALA A 47 11.06 15.66 -4.89
C ALA A 47 9.87 15.31 -3.99
N VAL A 48 10.06 14.38 -3.04
CA VAL A 48 9.03 13.88 -2.13
C VAL A 48 9.33 14.30 -0.70
N MET A 49 10.56 14.05 -0.25
CA MET A 49 11.06 14.57 1.02
C MET A 49 11.43 16.05 0.84
N ARG A 50 11.44 16.83 1.91
CA ARG A 50 12.09 18.16 1.84
C ARG A 50 13.59 17.94 1.62
N GLU A 51 14.26 18.86 0.94
CA GLU A 51 15.67 18.69 0.53
C GLU A 51 16.60 18.35 1.71
N ASP A 52 16.29 18.86 2.91
CA ASP A 52 16.99 18.61 4.17
C ASP A 52 16.54 17.34 4.92
N GLU A 53 15.46 16.68 4.48
CA GLU A 53 14.87 15.49 5.08
C GLU A 53 15.11 14.22 4.25
N VAL A 54 15.75 14.34 3.08
CA VAL A 54 16.09 13.18 2.22
C VAL A 54 17.05 12.26 2.96
N LEU A 55 16.71 10.98 3.00
CA LEU A 55 17.52 9.97 3.65
C LEU A 55 18.47 9.29 2.66
N SER A 56 19.63 8.88 3.17
CA SER A 56 20.44 7.85 2.51
C SER A 56 19.71 6.50 2.54
N GLN A 57 20.10 5.55 1.70
CA GLN A 57 19.51 4.20 1.72
C GLN A 57 19.61 3.54 3.10
N VAL A 58 20.74 3.73 3.81
CA VAL A 58 20.91 3.24 5.20
C VAL A 58 19.94 3.92 6.15
N GLY A 59 19.71 5.23 5.99
CA GLY A 59 18.71 5.97 6.78
C GLY A 59 17.29 5.47 6.53
N ALA A 60 16.94 5.22 5.26
CA ALA A 60 15.63 4.71 4.87
C ALA A 60 15.35 3.31 5.45
N TRP A 61 16.34 2.41 5.44
CA TRP A 61 16.23 1.10 6.11
C TRP A 61 15.99 1.24 7.61
N ARG A 62 16.71 2.11 8.31
CA ARG A 62 16.49 2.35 9.75
C ARG A 62 15.07 2.84 10.05
N VAL A 63 14.50 3.67 9.18
CA VAL A 63 13.11 4.12 9.32
C VAL A 63 12.13 2.97 9.07
N TYR A 64 12.36 2.15 8.05
CA TYR A 64 11.55 0.96 7.78
C TYR A 64 11.59 -0.05 8.92
N ASP A 65 12.77 -0.36 9.44
CA ASP A 65 12.94 -1.29 10.57
C ASP A 65 12.20 -0.78 11.81
N ARG A 66 12.34 0.50 12.14
CA ARG A 66 11.58 1.14 13.24
C ARG A 66 10.08 1.11 13.00
N TRP A 67 9.63 1.24 11.76
CA TRP A 67 8.20 1.15 11.44
C TRP A 67 7.65 -0.26 11.66
N LEU A 68 8.46 -1.30 11.41
CA LEU A 68 8.11 -2.70 11.71
C LEU A 68 8.18 -3.05 13.20
N GLU A 69 8.85 -2.24 14.04
CA GLU A 69 8.81 -2.40 15.51
C GLU A 69 7.44 -2.03 16.11
N ASP A 70 6.56 -1.33 15.37
CA ASP A 70 5.20 -1.04 15.82
C ASP A 70 4.34 -2.32 15.70
N ASP A 71 3.82 -2.83 16.82
CA ASP A 71 2.97 -4.03 16.90
C ASP A 71 1.69 -3.97 16.05
N ARG A 72 1.35 -2.80 15.49
CA ARG A 72 0.22 -2.63 14.57
C ARG A 72 0.63 -2.91 13.13
N VAL A 73 1.92 -3.02 12.80
CA VAL A 73 2.43 -3.16 11.44
C VAL A 73 3.01 -4.56 11.27
N PHE A 74 2.52 -5.29 10.28
CA PHE A 74 3.02 -6.63 9.98
C PHE A 74 3.38 -6.75 8.52
N PHE A 75 4.55 -7.31 8.23
CA PHE A 75 4.91 -7.71 6.89
C PHE A 75 4.11 -8.97 6.49
N LEU A 76 3.53 -8.95 5.30
CA LEU A 76 2.90 -10.12 4.69
C LEU A 76 3.74 -10.59 3.50
N GLU A 77 4.05 -11.88 3.52
CA GLU A 77 4.60 -12.57 2.37
C GLU A 77 3.60 -12.58 1.21
N GLU A 78 4.12 -12.75 0.00
CA GLU A 78 3.29 -12.85 -1.19
C GLU A 78 2.36 -14.06 -1.09
N PRO A 79 1.02 -13.87 -1.21
CA PRO A 79 0.09 -14.96 -1.04
C PRO A 79 0.20 -15.98 -2.19
N PRO A 80 0.07 -17.29 -1.89
CA PRO A 80 -0.08 -18.27 -2.95
C PRO A 80 -1.34 -17.93 -3.77
N ASN A 81 -1.25 -18.08 -5.09
CA ASN A 81 -2.33 -17.75 -6.04
C ASN A 81 -2.60 -16.24 -6.25
N LEU A 82 -1.60 -15.36 -6.05
CA LEU A 82 -1.70 -13.97 -6.47
C LEU A 82 -1.87 -13.80 -7.98
N GLU A 83 -1.15 -14.60 -8.76
CA GLU A 83 -1.00 -14.41 -10.21
C GLU A 83 -2.34 -14.35 -10.98
N PRO A 84 -3.34 -15.23 -10.75
CA PRO A 84 -4.63 -15.14 -11.42
C PRO A 84 -5.36 -13.81 -11.16
N ARG A 85 -5.33 -13.31 -9.92
CA ARG A 85 -5.91 -12.01 -9.57
C ARG A 85 -5.10 -10.88 -10.21
N PHE A 86 -3.78 -10.96 -10.15
CA PHE A 86 -2.90 -9.96 -10.76
C PHE A 86 -3.15 -9.81 -12.26
N ARG A 87 -3.25 -10.93 -12.99
CA ARG A 87 -3.61 -10.94 -14.42
C ARG A 87 -4.95 -10.28 -14.70
N THR A 88 -5.92 -10.45 -13.80
CA THR A 88 -7.25 -9.82 -13.93
C THR A 88 -7.16 -8.30 -13.77
N PHE A 89 -6.41 -7.82 -12.78
CA PHE A 89 -6.22 -6.38 -12.56
C PHE A 89 -5.36 -5.70 -13.63
N SER A 90 -4.37 -6.42 -14.18
CA SER A 90 -3.47 -5.91 -15.22
C SER A 90 -3.95 -6.18 -16.64
N HIS A 91 -5.22 -6.56 -16.84
CA HIS A 91 -5.77 -6.91 -18.15
C HIS A 91 -6.11 -5.66 -18.97
N GLN A 92 -5.09 -5.03 -19.56
CA GLN A 92 -5.23 -3.88 -20.46
C GLN A 92 -4.82 -4.24 -21.88
N GLN A 93 -5.61 -3.80 -22.88
CA GLN A 93 -5.30 -4.02 -24.30
C GLN A 93 -4.18 -3.09 -24.83
N ARG A 94 -3.81 -2.07 -24.05
CA ARG A 94 -2.76 -1.08 -24.40
C ARG A 94 -1.59 -1.18 -23.44
N ALA A 95 -0.41 -0.76 -23.89
CA ALA A 95 0.75 -0.62 -23.02
C ALA A 95 0.45 0.35 -21.87
N ALA A 96 0.61 -0.12 -20.63
CA ALA A 96 0.34 0.64 -19.41
C ALA A 96 1.45 0.39 -18.38
N PRO A 97 2.71 0.82 -18.65
CA PRO A 97 3.85 0.48 -17.79
C PRO A 97 3.76 1.02 -16.36
N LYS A 98 2.94 2.05 -16.13
CA LYS A 98 2.70 2.62 -14.79
C LYS A 98 1.63 1.87 -14.00
N ASP A 99 0.90 0.94 -14.62
CA ASP A 99 -0.25 0.25 -14.05
C ASP A 99 0.14 -0.99 -13.24
N TRP A 100 1.33 -1.53 -13.47
CA TRP A 100 1.76 -2.80 -12.89
C TRP A 100 1.74 -2.80 -11.36
N SER A 101 2.34 -1.80 -10.71
CA SER A 101 2.35 -1.71 -9.24
C SER A 101 0.94 -1.53 -8.66
N ASP A 102 0.13 -0.67 -9.28
CA ASP A 102 -1.25 -0.43 -8.82
C ASP A 102 -2.11 -1.69 -8.93
N SER A 103 -1.97 -2.43 -10.03
CA SER A 103 -2.65 -3.70 -10.27
C SER A 103 -2.15 -4.81 -9.35
N TYR A 104 -0.86 -4.82 -9.02
CA TYR A 104 -0.28 -5.75 -8.05
C TYR A 104 -0.86 -5.52 -6.65
N LEU A 105 -0.88 -4.26 -6.18
CA LEU A 105 -1.41 -3.92 -4.86
C LEU A 105 -2.89 -4.25 -4.71
N CYS A 106 -3.71 -3.97 -5.74
CA CYS A 106 -5.12 -4.36 -5.75
C CYS A 106 -5.29 -5.88 -5.72
N ALA A 107 -4.53 -6.61 -6.53
CA ALA A 107 -4.56 -8.06 -6.56
C ALA A 107 -4.12 -8.68 -5.23
N PHE A 108 -3.08 -8.13 -4.61
CA PHE A 108 -2.56 -8.57 -3.32
C PHE A 108 -3.65 -8.45 -2.27
N ALA A 109 -4.20 -7.25 -2.10
CA ALA A 109 -5.25 -6.99 -1.11
C ALA A 109 -6.49 -7.86 -1.32
N GLU A 110 -6.95 -8.03 -2.57
CA GLU A 110 -8.08 -8.92 -2.87
C GLU A 110 -7.76 -10.39 -2.57
N THR A 111 -6.52 -10.85 -2.86
CA THR A 111 -6.11 -12.24 -2.63
C THR A 111 -6.05 -12.59 -1.14
N VAL A 112 -5.60 -11.66 -0.29
CA VAL A 112 -5.54 -11.87 1.17
C VAL A 112 -6.79 -11.37 1.92
N GLY A 113 -7.81 -10.88 1.21
CA GLY A 113 -9.06 -10.40 1.82
C GLY A 113 -8.88 -9.17 2.70
N LEU A 114 -7.98 -8.25 2.33
CA LEU A 114 -7.74 -6.99 3.04
C LEU A 114 -8.27 -5.80 2.25
N GLN A 115 -8.61 -4.73 2.97
CA GLN A 115 -8.95 -3.45 2.35
C GLN A 115 -7.67 -2.67 2.03
N LEU A 116 -7.57 -2.16 0.80
CA LEU A 116 -6.44 -1.34 0.38
C LEU A 116 -6.59 0.09 0.90
N VAL A 117 -5.67 0.59 1.72
CA VAL A 117 -5.66 1.97 2.22
C VAL A 117 -4.56 2.74 1.51
N THR A 118 -4.91 3.85 0.85
CA THR A 118 -3.96 4.61 0.04
C THR A 118 -4.27 6.11 0.05
N PHE A 119 -3.27 6.93 -0.22
CA PHE A 119 -3.44 8.35 -0.52
C PHE A 119 -3.65 8.61 -2.02
N ASP A 120 -3.42 7.61 -2.89
CA ASP A 120 -3.57 7.80 -4.32
C ASP A 120 -5.02 7.63 -4.78
N ARG A 121 -5.61 8.74 -5.18
CA ARG A 121 -6.97 8.78 -5.74
C ARG A 121 -7.06 8.02 -7.07
N ALA A 122 -5.96 7.81 -7.80
CA ALA A 122 -6.00 7.07 -9.07
C ALA A 122 -6.45 5.61 -8.88
N LEU A 123 -6.16 5.01 -7.72
CA LEU A 123 -6.54 3.63 -7.39
C LEU A 123 -8.05 3.46 -7.14
N SER A 124 -8.81 4.55 -6.95
CA SER A 124 -10.25 4.50 -6.65
C SER A 124 -11.09 3.81 -7.73
N THR A 125 -10.58 3.78 -8.96
CA THR A 125 -11.28 3.17 -10.10
C THR A 125 -10.97 1.69 -10.28
N LYS A 126 -9.97 1.16 -9.54
CA LYS A 126 -9.45 -0.21 -9.72
C LYS A 126 -10.06 -1.21 -8.75
N SER A 127 -10.13 -0.89 -7.46
CA SER A 127 -10.67 -1.80 -6.45
C SER A 127 -11.92 -1.22 -5.80
N ARG A 128 -12.88 -2.09 -5.49
CA ARG A 128 -14.09 -1.73 -4.73
C ARG A 128 -13.84 -1.68 -3.23
N ASP A 129 -12.80 -2.37 -2.76
CA ASP A 129 -12.47 -2.47 -1.35
C ASP A 129 -11.21 -1.64 -1.04
N LEU A 130 -11.40 -0.33 -1.15
CA LEU A 130 -10.35 0.67 -1.04
C LEU A 130 -10.78 1.86 -0.18
N LEU A 131 -9.90 2.29 0.72
CA LEU A 131 -10.05 3.48 1.55
C LEU A 131 -9.04 4.55 1.11
N ILE A 132 -9.54 5.71 0.67
CA ILE A 132 -8.70 6.87 0.38
C ILE A 132 -8.55 7.70 1.65
N LEU A 133 -7.31 7.88 2.09
CA LEU A 133 -7.00 8.82 3.16
C LEU A 133 -6.86 10.24 2.59
N ALA A 134 -7.48 11.21 3.27
CA ALA A 134 -7.21 12.61 3.00
C ALA A 134 -5.87 13.00 3.66
N PRO A 135 -5.03 13.82 2.98
CA PRO A 135 -3.79 14.33 3.55
C PRO A 135 -4.04 15.32 4.70
#